data_AF-A0A1Y4HRX8-F1
#
_entry.id   AF-A0A1Y4HRX8-F1
#
_cell.length_a   1.000
_cell.length_b   1.000
_cell.length_c   1.000
_cell.angle_alpha   90.00
_cell.angle_beta   90.00
_cell.angle_gamma   90.00
#
_symmetry.space_group_name_H-M   'P 1'
#
loop_
_entity.id
_entity.type
_entity.pdbx_description
1 polymer ?
#
loop_
_entity_poly.entity_id
_entity_poly.type
_entity_poly.pdbx_seq_one_letter_code
_entity_poly.pdbx_strand_id
1 'polypeptide(L)'
;MTITEKVAYIRGLAEGLELDPSQKEVKVLNAIIDLLDEMANTVSDVESDLQEVSAQLDEVDEDLGSLEEEVYGGCDCGCGCEDDEDEDEGDEEDFDSDECYYEITCPNCNETICLSEDVICDGQMDCPNCGVPLEFDIDDCEEEDSCGCGCDCGHDHSHE
;
A
#
# COMPACT_ATOMS: atom_id res chain seq x y z
N MET A 1 14.25 31.33 -3.62
CA MET A 1 15.48 31.20 -2.83
C MET A 1 15.78 29.72 -2.68
N THR A 2 16.75 29.21 -3.43
CA THR A 2 17.25 27.84 -3.28
C THR A 2 17.93 27.66 -1.93
N ILE A 3 18.15 26.41 -1.51
CA ILE A 3 18.84 26.14 -0.23
C ILE A 3 20.25 26.74 -0.29
N THR A 4 20.95 26.60 -1.41
CA THR A 4 22.28 27.17 -1.65
C THR A 4 22.30 28.70 -1.48
N GLU A 5 21.28 29.41 -1.99
CA GLU A 5 21.16 30.87 -1.80
C GLU A 5 20.94 31.25 -0.33
N LYS A 6 20.20 30.43 0.43
CA LYS A 6 19.97 30.65 1.87
C LYS A 6 21.25 30.42 2.68
N VAL A 7 22.02 29.39 2.36
CA VAL A 7 23.29 29.14 3.07
C VAL A 7 24.32 30.22 2.74
N ALA A 8 24.41 30.66 1.48
CA ALA A 8 25.25 31.79 1.09
C ALA A 8 24.87 33.09 1.83
N TYR A 9 23.57 33.34 2.03
CA TYR A 9 23.09 34.46 2.83
C TYR A 9 23.52 34.34 4.31
N ILE A 10 23.39 33.16 4.91
CA ILE A 10 23.82 32.90 6.30
C ILE A 10 25.34 33.08 6.44
N ARG A 11 26.13 32.60 5.48
CA ARG A 11 27.59 32.79 5.44
C ARG A 11 27.95 34.28 5.41
N GLY A 12 27.28 35.07 4.57
CA GLY A 12 27.47 36.52 4.52
C GLY A 12 27.10 37.23 5.83
N LEU A 13 26.03 36.81 6.50
CA LEU A 13 25.68 37.33 7.83
C LEU A 13 26.72 36.96 8.89
N ALA A 14 27.26 35.74 8.85
CA ALA A 14 28.28 35.27 9.78
C ALA A 14 29.60 36.04 9.61
N GLU A 15 30.00 36.33 8.37
CA GLU A 15 31.18 37.16 8.07
C GLU A 15 30.99 38.61 8.55
N GLY A 16 29.78 39.16 8.43
CA GLY A 16 29.45 40.51 8.88
C GLY A 16 29.43 40.71 10.41
N LEU A 17 29.50 39.64 11.20
CA LEU A 17 29.59 39.70 12.66
C LEU A 17 31.02 39.95 13.16
N GLU A 18 32.03 39.92 12.29
CA GLU A 18 33.44 40.18 12.61
C GLU A 18 33.96 39.37 13.82
N LEU A 19 33.54 38.10 13.92
CA LEU A 19 33.89 37.23 15.05
C LEU A 19 35.36 36.79 14.99
N ASP A 20 36.01 36.64 16.15
CA ASP A 20 37.39 36.16 16.23
C ASP A 20 37.50 34.66 15.86
N PRO A 21 38.17 34.29 14.76
CA PRO A 21 38.29 32.89 14.30
C PRO A 21 39.05 31.98 15.27
N SER A 22 39.73 32.55 16.27
CA SER A 22 40.46 31.80 17.30
C SER A 22 39.53 31.18 18.34
N GLN A 23 38.35 31.77 18.54
CA GLN A 23 37.34 31.33 19.50
C GLN A 23 36.77 29.96 19.11
N LYS A 24 36.48 29.12 20.10
CA LYS A 24 36.00 27.75 19.85
C LYS A 24 34.60 27.76 19.24
N GLU A 25 33.76 28.69 19.67
CA GLU A 25 32.39 28.90 19.22
C GLU A 25 32.35 29.27 17.73
N VAL A 26 33.30 30.09 17.27
CA VAL A 26 33.40 30.50 15.86
C VAL A 26 33.82 29.34 14.96
N LYS A 27 34.70 28.46 15.46
CA LYS A 27 35.06 27.23 14.73
C LYS A 27 33.86 26.29 14.57
N VAL A 28 33.03 26.16 15.60
CA VAL A 28 31.80 25.36 15.54
C VAL A 28 30.80 25.99 14.56
N LEU A 29 30.60 27.30 14.62
CA LEU A 29 29.73 28.03 13.68
C LEU A 29 30.15 27.83 12.22
N ASN A 30 31.44 28.00 11.92
CA ASN A 30 31.95 27.78 10.56
C ASN A 30 31.75 26.33 10.11
N ALA A 31 32.02 25.35 10.98
CA ALA A 31 31.76 23.94 10.65
C ALA A 31 30.28 23.65 10.38
N ILE A 32 29.35 24.32 11.08
CA ILE A 32 27.92 24.21 10.81
C ILE A 32 27.57 24.83 9.45
N ILE A 33 28.13 26.00 9.12
CA ILE A 33 27.90 26.66 7.83
C ILE A 33 28.45 25.79 6.69
N ASP A 34 29.63 25.21 6.85
CA ASP A 34 30.23 24.31 5.86
C ASP A 34 29.36 23.05 5.66
N LEU A 35 28.85 22.45 6.74
CA LEU A 35 27.91 21.33 6.66
C LEU A 35 26.62 21.71 5.93
N LEU A 36 26.09 22.91 6.20
CA LEU A 36 24.89 23.41 5.52
C LEU A 36 25.15 23.62 4.02
N ASP A 37 26.34 24.08 3.63
CA ASP A 37 26.73 24.22 2.22
C ASP A 37 26.82 22.86 1.53
N GLU A 38 27.42 21.86 2.18
CA GLU A 38 27.47 20.49 1.68
C GLU A 38 26.06 19.91 1.51
N MET A 39 25.20 20.05 2.52
CA MET A 39 23.80 19.61 2.46
C MET A 39 23.03 20.33 1.35
N ALA A 40 23.25 21.63 1.15
CA ALA A 40 22.59 22.38 0.10
C ALA A 40 22.94 21.83 -1.29
N ASN A 41 24.23 21.51 -1.53
CA ASN A 41 24.67 20.94 -2.80
C ASN A 41 24.10 19.52 -2.99
N THR A 42 24.18 18.66 -1.98
CA THR A 42 23.61 17.30 -2.08
C THR A 42 22.11 17.33 -2.36
N VAL A 43 21.35 18.24 -1.74
CA VAL A 43 19.92 18.37 -2.03
C VAL A 43 19.69 18.81 -3.48
N SER A 44 20.47 19.76 -4.00
CA SER A 44 20.36 20.18 -5.40
C SER A 44 20.73 19.08 -6.40
N ASP A 45 21.70 18.22 -6.07
CA ASP A 45 22.05 17.05 -6.87
C ASP A 45 20.88 16.06 -6.87
N VAL A 46 20.30 15.75 -5.70
CA VAL A 46 19.13 14.86 -5.58
C VAL A 46 17.91 15.41 -6.33
N GLU A 47 17.65 16.71 -6.28
CA GLU A 47 16.57 17.35 -7.04
C GLU A 47 16.76 17.16 -8.55
N SER A 48 18.01 17.19 -9.02
CA SER A 48 18.36 16.99 -10.44
C SER A 48 18.20 15.53 -10.84
N ASP A 49 18.70 14.60 -10.02
CA ASP A 49 18.56 13.16 -10.25
C ASP A 49 17.08 12.75 -10.27
N LEU A 50 16.25 13.33 -9.39
CA LEU A 50 14.82 13.03 -9.34
C LEU A 50 14.07 13.53 -10.58
N GLN A 51 14.49 14.67 -11.15
CA GLN A 51 13.95 15.14 -12.44
C GLN A 51 14.31 14.19 -13.59
N GLU A 52 15.53 13.66 -13.60
CA GLU A 52 15.96 12.68 -14.59
C GLU A 52 15.16 11.37 -14.46
N VAL A 53 15.01 10.86 -13.24
CA VAL A 53 14.20 9.65 -12.98
C VAL A 53 12.74 9.87 -13.38
N SER A 54 12.16 11.03 -13.09
CA SER A 54 10.78 11.34 -13.52
C SER A 54 10.64 11.27 -15.04
N ALA A 55 11.59 11.83 -15.79
CA ALA A 55 11.54 11.78 -17.24
C ALA A 55 11.70 10.35 -17.79
N GLN A 56 12.52 9.52 -17.13
CA GLN A 56 12.64 8.10 -17.49
C GLN A 56 11.37 7.31 -17.18
N LEU A 57 10.66 7.64 -16.11
CA LEU A 57 9.37 7.01 -15.81
C LEU A 57 8.31 7.36 -16.84
N ASP A 58 8.28 8.61 -17.32
CA ASP A 58 7.39 9.02 -18.42
C ASP A 58 7.68 8.23 -19.71
N GLU A 59 8.96 7.96 -20.01
CA GLU A 59 9.36 7.12 -21.16
C GLU A 59 8.90 5.66 -20.99
N VAL A 60 9.05 5.11 -19.78
CA VAL A 60 8.58 3.75 -19.47
C VAL A 60 7.05 3.65 -19.58
N ASP A 61 6.31 4.65 -19.13
CA ASP A 61 4.85 4.71 -19.25
C ASP A 61 4.40 4.70 -20.71
N GLU A 62 5.05 5.50 -21.57
CA GLU A 62 4.77 5.54 -23.02
C GLU A 62 5.07 4.18 -23.70
N ASP A 63 6.20 3.56 -23.35
CA ASP A 63 6.58 2.25 -23.87
C ASP A 63 5.58 1.16 -23.44
N LEU A 64 5.12 1.18 -22.19
CA LEU A 64 4.13 0.23 -21.68
C LEU A 64 2.76 0.44 -22.35
N GLY A 65 2.31 1.68 -22.53
CA GLY A 65 1.08 1.97 -23.27
C GLY A 65 1.13 1.46 -24.72
N SER A 66 2.29 1.61 -25.37
CA SER A 66 2.50 1.06 -26.72
C SER A 66 2.45 -0.47 -26.73
N LEU A 67 3.04 -1.12 -25.73
CA LEU A 67 2.98 -2.57 -25.57
C LEU A 67 1.55 -3.06 -25.29
N GLU A 68 0.79 -2.33 -24.47
CA GLU A 68 -0.61 -2.63 -24.19
C GLU A 68 -1.46 -2.57 -25.46
N GLU A 69 -1.25 -1.56 -26.32
CA GLU A 69 -1.92 -1.48 -27.62
C GLU A 69 -1.54 -2.66 -28.53
N GLU A 70 -0.26 -3.06 -28.57
CA GLU A 70 0.19 -4.19 -29.40
C GLU A 70 -0.34 -5.55 -28.90
N VAL A 71 -0.34 -5.76 -27.58
CA VAL A 71 -0.66 -7.06 -26.95
C VAL A 71 -2.17 -7.20 -26.69
N TYR A 72 -2.80 -6.14 -26.19
CA TYR A 72 -4.20 -6.13 -25.75
C TYR A 72 -5.11 -5.25 -26.65
N GLY A 73 -4.57 -4.25 -27.35
CA GLY A 73 -5.32 -3.33 -28.23
C GLY A 73 -5.82 -3.94 -29.55
N GLY A 74 -5.65 -5.25 -29.75
CA GLY A 74 -6.12 -5.98 -30.93
C GLY A 74 -7.62 -6.30 -30.98
N CYS A 75 -8.47 -5.82 -30.07
CA CYS A 75 -9.92 -5.96 -30.22
C CYS A 75 -10.51 -4.83 -31.08
N ASP A 76 -10.49 -5.01 -32.40
CA ASP A 76 -11.37 -4.33 -33.38
C ASP A 76 -12.84 -4.77 -33.23
N CYS A 77 -13.21 -5.30 -32.07
CA CYS A 77 -14.59 -5.55 -31.73
C CYS A 77 -15.17 -4.21 -31.27
N GLY A 78 -16.00 -3.57 -32.10
CA GLY A 78 -16.78 -2.39 -31.72
C GLY A 78 -17.84 -2.67 -30.63
N CYS A 79 -17.53 -3.49 -29.62
CA CYS A 79 -18.21 -3.46 -28.35
C CYS A 79 -17.54 -2.36 -27.52
N GLY A 80 -18.25 -1.26 -27.32
CA GLY A 80 -17.83 -0.22 -26.39
C GLY A 80 -17.74 -0.78 -24.98
N CYS A 81 -16.58 -1.31 -24.63
CA CYS A 81 -16.08 -1.31 -23.26
C CYS A 81 -15.37 0.02 -23.00
N GLU A 82 -16.07 1.12 -23.33
CA GLU A 82 -15.97 2.35 -22.58
C GLU A 82 -16.88 2.14 -21.37
N ASP A 83 -16.28 2.14 -20.19
CA ASP A 83 -16.90 2.77 -19.02
C ASP A 83 -18.26 2.21 -18.56
N ASP A 84 -18.23 1.08 -17.86
CA ASP A 84 -19.21 0.89 -16.77
C ASP A 84 -18.68 1.66 -15.55
N GLU A 85 -18.85 2.99 -15.58
CA GLU A 85 -19.13 3.80 -14.39
C GLU A 85 -20.45 3.31 -13.78
N ASP A 86 -20.48 2.10 -13.26
CA ASP A 86 -21.46 1.72 -12.25
C ASP A 86 -20.90 2.25 -10.91
N GLU A 87 -21.39 3.43 -10.54
CA GLU A 87 -21.57 3.80 -9.14
C GLU A 87 -22.45 2.72 -8.46
N ASP A 88 -21.86 1.58 -8.09
CA ASP A 88 -22.41 0.76 -7.01
C ASP A 88 -21.58 1.02 -5.75
N GLU A 89 -22.26 1.68 -4.82
CA GLU A 89 -21.77 1.93 -3.48
C GLU A 89 -21.55 0.59 -2.76
N GLY A 90 -20.27 0.21 -2.64
CA GLY A 90 -19.82 -0.68 -1.59
C GLY A 90 -19.37 -2.05 -2.07
N ASP A 91 -18.08 -2.15 -2.39
CA ASP A 91 -17.32 -3.22 -1.77
C ASP A 91 -15.86 -2.79 -1.60
N GLU A 92 -15.54 -2.40 -0.37
CA GLU A 92 -14.17 -2.32 0.09
C GLU A 92 -13.69 -3.75 0.35
N GLU A 93 -13.58 -4.59 -0.69
CA GLU A 93 -12.86 -5.86 -0.57
C GLU A 93 -11.37 -5.60 -0.77
N ASP A 94 -10.79 -5.23 0.37
CA ASP A 94 -9.39 -5.30 0.74
C ASP A 94 -8.77 -6.62 0.21
N PHE A 95 -8.20 -6.55 -0.99
CA PHE A 95 -7.46 -7.64 -1.60
C PHE A 95 -6.06 -7.72 -0.99
N ASP A 96 -5.98 -7.96 0.32
CA ASP A 96 -4.76 -8.35 1.02
C ASP A 96 -5.08 -8.93 2.41
N SER A 97 -5.23 -10.26 2.48
CA SER A 97 -4.63 -11.14 3.50
C SER A 97 -5.46 -12.40 3.69
N ASP A 98 -4.90 -13.56 3.35
CA ASP A 98 -5.21 -14.90 3.90
C ASP A 98 -6.58 -15.02 4.63
N GLU A 99 -7.63 -15.35 3.87
CA GLU A 99 -8.92 -15.95 4.27
C GLU A 99 -9.12 -16.18 5.80
N CYS A 100 -9.34 -15.09 6.54
CA CYS A 100 -9.71 -15.14 7.95
C CYS A 100 -11.23 -14.91 8.06
N TYR A 101 -11.99 -16.01 8.13
CA TYR A 101 -13.46 -15.96 8.14
C TYR A 101 -14.02 -15.31 9.41
N TYR A 102 -13.44 -15.64 10.58
CA TYR A 102 -13.90 -15.10 11.87
C TYR A 102 -12.74 -14.77 12.81
N GLU A 103 -12.75 -13.56 13.34
CA GLU A 103 -11.78 -13.07 14.31
C GLU A 103 -12.37 -13.11 15.73
N ILE A 104 -11.73 -13.85 16.64
CA ILE A 104 -12.12 -13.91 18.04
C ILE A 104 -10.96 -13.54 18.97
N THR A 105 -11.26 -12.85 20.06
CA THR A 105 -10.27 -12.58 21.11
C THR A 105 -10.39 -13.63 22.21
N CYS A 106 -9.32 -14.39 22.46
CA CYS A 106 -9.30 -15.35 23.55
C CYS A 106 -9.46 -14.64 24.92
N PRO A 107 -10.44 -15.02 25.76
CA PRO A 107 -10.68 -14.35 27.04
C PRO A 107 -9.57 -14.58 28.08
N ASN A 108 -8.71 -15.59 27.87
CA ASN A 108 -7.66 -15.95 28.83
C ASN A 108 -6.31 -15.29 28.54
N CYS A 109 -5.93 -15.16 27.26
CA CYS A 109 -4.64 -14.57 26.87
C CYS A 109 -4.76 -13.23 26.14
N ASN A 110 -5.99 -12.79 25.84
CA ASN A 110 -6.28 -11.58 25.07
C ASN A 110 -5.63 -11.53 23.69
N GLU A 111 -5.20 -12.68 23.18
CA GLU A 111 -4.70 -12.82 21.82
C GLU A 111 -5.89 -12.92 20.86
N THR A 112 -5.75 -12.25 19.73
CA THR A 112 -6.74 -12.32 18.67
C THR A 112 -6.38 -13.44 17.70
N ILE A 113 -7.35 -14.30 17.40
CA ILE A 113 -7.15 -15.55 16.66
C ILE A 113 -8.13 -15.56 15.48
N CYS A 114 -7.61 -15.91 14.31
CA CYS A 114 -8.36 -16.13 13.09
C CYS A 114 -8.81 -17.59 12.97
N LEU A 115 -10.11 -17.81 12.77
CA LEU A 115 -10.74 -19.12 12.63
C LEU A 115 -11.44 -19.26 11.28
N SER A 116 -11.42 -20.47 10.73
CA SER A 116 -12.26 -20.87 9.61
C SER A 116 -13.62 -21.40 10.08
N GLU A 117 -14.59 -21.41 9.17
CA GLU A 117 -15.96 -21.90 9.42
C GLU A 117 -15.98 -23.35 9.93
N ASP A 118 -15.13 -24.22 9.37
CA ASP A 118 -15.01 -25.63 9.80
C ASP A 118 -14.68 -25.78 11.30
N VAL A 119 -13.74 -24.98 11.82
CA VAL A 119 -13.29 -25.06 13.23
C VAL A 119 -14.38 -24.58 14.19
N ILE A 120 -15.23 -23.68 13.73
CA ILE A 120 -16.33 -23.15 14.51
C ILE A 120 -17.48 -24.15 14.55
N CYS A 121 -17.77 -24.83 13.43
CA CYS A 121 -18.78 -25.88 13.39
C CYS A 121 -18.37 -27.15 14.17
N ASP A 122 -17.08 -27.41 14.35
CA ASP A 122 -16.59 -28.45 15.29
C ASP A 122 -16.93 -28.15 16.76
N GLY A 123 -17.34 -26.90 17.08
CA GLY A 123 -17.88 -26.49 18.38
C GLY A 123 -16.85 -26.36 19.50
N GLN A 124 -15.60 -26.75 19.28
CA GLN A 124 -14.53 -26.59 20.25
C GLN A 124 -13.14 -26.54 19.58
N MET A 125 -12.24 -25.72 20.14
CA MET A 125 -10.83 -25.72 19.75
C MET A 125 -9.93 -25.33 20.92
N ASP A 126 -8.66 -25.71 20.86
CA ASP A 126 -7.66 -25.19 21.80
C ASP A 126 -7.05 -23.90 21.28
N CYS A 127 -7.01 -22.85 22.11
CA CYS A 127 -6.34 -21.59 21.76
C CYS A 127 -4.86 -21.84 21.42
N PRO A 128 -4.35 -21.47 20.23
CA PRO A 128 -2.97 -21.74 19.83
C PRO A 128 -1.92 -21.03 20.69
N ASN A 129 -2.28 -19.94 21.36
CA ASN A 129 -1.35 -19.18 22.21
C ASN A 129 -1.27 -19.72 23.65
N CYS A 130 -2.41 -20.15 24.25
CA CYS A 130 -2.44 -20.53 25.66
C CYS A 130 -2.92 -21.96 25.96
N GLY A 131 -3.40 -22.70 24.95
CA GLY A 131 -3.82 -24.10 25.07
C GLY A 131 -5.06 -24.33 25.95
N VAL A 132 -5.84 -23.27 26.21
CA VAL A 132 -7.13 -23.39 26.91
C VAL A 132 -8.20 -23.69 25.86
N PRO A 133 -9.09 -24.68 26.11
CA PRO A 133 -10.18 -24.99 25.20
C PRO A 133 -11.19 -23.85 25.18
N LEU A 134 -11.58 -23.46 23.97
CA LEU A 134 -12.64 -22.52 23.64
C LEU A 134 -13.80 -23.35 23.08
N GLU A 135 -15.00 -23.14 23.61
CA GLU A 135 -16.23 -23.79 23.13
C GLU A 135 -17.08 -22.73 22.40
N PHE A 136 -17.64 -23.12 21.25
CA PHE A 136 -18.49 -22.30 20.41
C PHE A 136 -19.85 -22.99 20.25
N ASP A 137 -20.92 -22.31 20.66
CA ASP A 137 -22.30 -22.76 20.41
C ASP A 137 -22.87 -21.93 19.26
N ILE A 138 -22.89 -22.50 18.05
CA ILE A 138 -23.56 -21.91 16.89
C ILE A 138 -24.63 -22.89 16.39
N ASP A 139 -25.89 -22.44 16.40
CA ASP A 139 -27.06 -23.28 16.12
C ASP A 139 -27.30 -23.56 14.61
N ASP A 140 -26.52 -22.96 13.70
CA ASP A 140 -26.79 -22.96 12.25
C ASP A 140 -25.86 -23.85 11.39
N CYS A 141 -25.02 -24.69 12.00
CA CYS A 141 -24.16 -25.65 11.25
C CYS A 141 -24.92 -26.94 10.83
N GLU A 142 -26.09 -26.80 10.17
CA GLU A 142 -26.82 -27.95 9.60
C GLU A 142 -26.26 -28.34 8.22
N GLU A 143 -25.61 -29.50 8.13
CA GLU A 143 -25.27 -30.17 6.87
C GLU A 143 -26.55 -30.64 6.13
N GLU A 144 -27.04 -29.92 5.12
CA GLU A 144 -27.77 -30.54 4.00
C GLU A 144 -27.50 -29.85 2.65
N ASP A 145 -26.94 -30.65 1.73
CA ASP A 145 -26.80 -30.44 0.29
C ASP A 145 -28.00 -29.72 -0.37
N SER A 146 -27.74 -28.54 -0.93
CA SER A 146 -28.54 -28.01 -2.04
C SER A 146 -27.65 -27.21 -2.99
N CYS A 147 -27.04 -27.91 -3.94
CA CYS A 147 -26.57 -27.43 -5.25
C CYS A 147 -26.57 -25.89 -5.45
N GLY A 148 -25.51 -25.22 -4.99
CA GLY A 148 -25.21 -23.81 -5.30
C GLY A 148 -24.54 -23.62 -6.67
N CYS A 149 -24.95 -24.39 -7.68
CA CYS A 149 -24.53 -24.11 -9.05
C CYS A 149 -25.40 -22.97 -9.59
N GLY A 150 -24.95 -21.73 -9.38
CA GLY A 150 -25.44 -20.54 -10.07
C GLY A 150 -25.08 -20.51 -11.57
N CYS A 151 -25.07 -21.66 -12.25
CA CYS A 151 -25.04 -21.68 -13.71
C CYS A 151 -26.48 -21.59 -14.21
N ASP A 152 -26.84 -20.41 -14.72
CA ASP A 152 -27.89 -20.23 -15.72
C ASP A 152 -27.47 -20.92 -17.03
N CYS A 153 -27.33 -22.25 -17.00
CA CYS A 153 -27.22 -23.05 -18.20
C CYS A 153 -28.63 -23.51 -18.58
N GLY A 154 -29.26 -22.74 -19.47
CA GLY A 154 -30.57 -23.00 -20.06
C GLY A 154 -30.67 -24.33 -20.81
N HIS A 155 -30.76 -25.42 -20.08
CA HIS A 155 -31.15 -26.73 -20.58
C HIS A 155 -32.66 -26.91 -20.38
N ASP A 156 -33.40 -26.58 -21.42
CA ASP A 156 -34.81 -26.93 -21.60
C ASP A 156 -34.95 -28.45 -21.61
N HIS A 157 -35.42 -29.02 -20.51
CA HIS A 157 -35.92 -30.38 -20.46
C HIS A 157 -37.42 -30.37 -20.74
N SER A 158 -37.78 -30.31 -22.02
CA SER A 158 -39.14 -30.57 -22.49
C SER A 158 -39.46 -32.05 -22.32
N HIS A 159 -40.40 -32.35 -21.43
CA HIS A 159 -41.04 -33.65 -21.34
C HIS A 159 -42.12 -33.78 -22.43
N GLU A 160 -41.77 -34.42 -23.55
CA GLU A 160 -42.54 -35.42 -24.33
C GLU A 160 -41.88 -35.75 -25.67
#